data_AF-A0A382IHL1-F1
#
_entry.id   AF-A0A382IHL1-F1
#
_cell.length_a   1.000
_cell.length_b   1.000
_cell.length_c   1.000
_cell.angle_alpha   90.00
_cell.angle_beta   90.00
_cell.angle_gamma   90.00
#
_symmetry.space_group_name_H-M   'P 1'
#
loop_
_entity.id
_entity.type
_entity.pdbx_description
1 polymer ?
#
loop_
_entity_poly.entity_id
_entity_poly.type
_entity_poly.pdbx_seq_one_letter_code
_entity_poly.pdbx_strand_id
1 'polypeptide(L)'
;MFFRIALIVTAGILAACSSPKTSHTPKAGFSGDWAEFERLAKRNRTRVALPPFETTPQASLDAVNAAIAAADERLDAIGKIQPSEATFDNTIGALDDLAFDLSLVANRTYMLKETSENAEHRAQATEAIKQFDEWAVGLDYREDVYSVVKAYADSSPRLSGEAKRLLEQTLRDYRRAGLHLAKAERDKVERLRKQLSAATTEFSTNITNAKKELKFTQAQLEGLPESFLEQVKTGDDEYTLQANVTFHYLNVMRSAKPEATRKRISGERKRLAREKNIPLLKTVLQLRANIAAKLGYKTWADYKCEVKMAGDGTTAREFLMNLKRGLEPKWQSELGQFNTLKRRETGDPDATLKMWDAFYYMNLLKKEKYS
;
A
#
# COMPACT_ATOMS: atom_id res chain seq x y z
N MET A 1 -10.72 4.98 14.64
CA MET A 1 -9.42 4.31 14.28
C MET A 1 -8.48 5.21 13.44
N PHE A 2 -8.29 6.49 13.80
CA PHE A 2 -7.40 7.44 13.09
C PHE A 2 -5.93 7.38 13.49
N PHE A 3 -5.54 6.65 14.54
CA PHE A 3 -4.12 6.42 14.85
C PHE A 3 -3.47 5.34 13.97
N ARG A 4 -3.96 5.19 12.74
CA ARG A 4 -3.41 4.34 11.67
C ARG A 4 -3.08 5.16 10.41
N ILE A 5 -2.54 6.38 10.49
CA ILE A 5 -2.45 7.23 9.28
C ILE A 5 -1.08 7.92 9.13
N ALA A 6 -0.07 7.11 8.79
CA ALA A 6 0.99 7.54 7.87
C ALA A 6 1.26 6.47 6.78
N LEU A 7 0.34 5.52 6.60
CA LEU A 7 0.33 4.61 5.46
C LEU A 7 -1.12 4.35 5.02
N ILE A 8 -1.43 4.89 3.84
CA ILE A 8 -2.37 4.35 2.83
C ILE A 8 -3.85 4.72 3.02
N VAL A 9 -4.27 5.77 2.32
CA VAL A 9 -5.44 5.68 1.42
C VAL A 9 -4.89 5.61 -0.01
N THR A 10 -4.24 4.50 -0.34
CA THR A 10 -3.83 4.12 -1.71
C THR A 10 -4.35 2.72 -2.00
N ALA A 11 -5.44 2.70 -2.78
CA ALA A 11 -5.95 1.65 -3.67
C ALA A 11 -6.07 0.18 -3.18
N GLY A 12 -7.30 -0.33 -3.28
CA GLY A 12 -7.60 -1.76 -3.32
C GLY A 12 -8.75 -2.05 -4.29
N ILE A 13 -8.55 -1.78 -5.58
CA ILE A 13 -9.35 -2.37 -6.67
C ILE A 13 -8.85 -3.81 -6.91
N LEU A 14 -9.80 -4.74 -7.12
CA LEU A 14 -9.69 -6.16 -7.49
C LEU A 14 -9.45 -7.18 -6.36
N ALA A 15 -10.52 -7.52 -5.65
CA ALA A 15 -10.77 -8.92 -5.31
C ALA A 15 -11.59 -9.55 -6.44
N ALA A 16 -10.94 -10.35 -7.29
CA ALA A 16 -11.65 -11.36 -8.05
C ALA A 16 -12.16 -12.41 -7.04
N CYS A 17 -13.37 -12.21 -6.53
CA CYS A 17 -14.05 -13.22 -5.74
C CYS A 17 -14.42 -14.38 -6.66
N SER A 18 -13.57 -15.42 -6.67
CA SER A 18 -14.09 -16.77 -6.90
C SER A 18 -14.81 -17.17 -5.62
N SER A 19 -16.11 -16.91 -5.55
CA SER A 19 -16.94 -17.26 -4.40
C SER A 19 -16.90 -18.78 -4.20
N PRO A 20 -16.58 -19.29 -2.99
CA PRO A 20 -16.86 -20.66 -2.64
C PRO A 20 -18.37 -20.91 -2.79
N LYS A 21 -18.78 -22.03 -3.38
CA LYS A 21 -20.18 -22.41 -3.64
C LYS A 21 -21.06 -22.58 -2.39
N THR A 22 -20.56 -22.22 -1.20
CA THR A 22 -21.23 -22.38 0.09
C THR A 22 -21.23 -21.10 0.93
N SER A 23 -21.21 -19.91 0.32
CA SER A 23 -21.66 -18.72 1.05
C SER A 23 -23.17 -18.84 1.22
N HIS A 24 -23.65 -18.98 2.46
CA HIS A 24 -25.03 -18.64 2.78
C HIS A 24 -25.23 -17.17 2.41
N THR A 25 -25.75 -16.91 1.21
CA THR A 25 -26.17 -15.57 0.82
C THR A 25 -27.21 -15.14 1.85
N PRO A 26 -26.97 -14.06 2.61
CA PRO A 26 -28.02 -13.52 3.46
C PRO A 26 -29.23 -13.26 2.56
N LYS A 27 -30.35 -13.95 2.81
CA LYS A 27 -31.64 -13.71 2.14
C LYS A 27 -32.28 -12.37 2.56
N ALA A 28 -31.50 -11.45 3.11
CA ALA A 28 -31.96 -10.08 3.28
C ALA A 28 -31.83 -9.40 1.92
N GLY A 29 -32.85 -9.54 1.08
CA GLY A 29 -33.04 -8.60 -0.01
C GLY A 29 -33.17 -7.22 0.61
N PHE A 30 -32.34 -6.27 0.18
CA PHE A 30 -32.58 -4.87 0.52
C PHE A 30 -33.96 -4.53 -0.03
N SER A 31 -34.90 -4.21 0.86
CA SER A 31 -36.30 -3.98 0.49
C SER A 31 -36.51 -2.76 -0.39
N GLY A 32 -35.47 -1.94 -0.61
CA GLY A 32 -35.58 -0.64 -1.24
C GLY A 32 -36.15 0.44 -0.31
N ASP A 33 -36.65 0.05 0.87
CA ASP A 33 -37.25 0.96 1.84
C ASP A 33 -36.17 1.55 2.76
N TRP A 34 -35.92 2.85 2.59
CA TRP A 34 -35.00 3.61 3.43
C TRP A 34 -35.41 3.60 4.90
N ALA A 35 -36.71 3.68 5.21
CA ALA A 35 -37.19 3.66 6.59
C ALA A 35 -36.95 2.31 7.25
N GLU A 36 -37.11 1.21 6.51
CA GLU A 36 -36.73 -0.12 7.00
C GLU A 36 -35.23 -0.22 7.23
N PHE A 37 -34.40 0.29 6.32
CA PHE A 37 -32.94 0.28 6.48
C PHE A 37 -32.50 1.09 7.70
N GLU A 38 -33.03 2.29 7.90
CA GLU A 38 -32.78 3.12 9.09
C GLU A 38 -33.23 2.42 10.37
N ARG A 39 -34.40 1.76 10.36
CA ARG A 39 -34.90 0.99 11.49
C ARG A 39 -33.97 -0.18 11.83
N LEU A 40 -33.51 -0.93 10.82
CA LEU A 40 -32.56 -2.03 11.00
C LEU A 40 -31.19 -1.53 11.48
N ALA A 41 -30.72 -0.40 10.98
CA ALA A 41 -29.49 0.24 11.43
C ALA A 41 -29.60 0.66 12.90
N LYS A 42 -30.68 1.35 13.28
CA LYS A 42 -30.95 1.76 14.67
C LYS A 42 -31.02 0.57 15.62
N ARG A 43 -31.66 -0.53 15.20
CA ARG A 43 -31.69 -1.79 15.98
C ARG A 43 -30.28 -2.33 16.27
N ASN A 44 -29.35 -2.15 15.33
CA ASN A 44 -27.95 -2.56 15.47
C ASN A 44 -27.03 -1.44 15.97
N ARG A 45 -27.58 -0.35 16.54
CA ARG A 45 -26.81 0.82 17.03
C ARG A 45 -25.91 1.44 15.95
N THR A 46 -26.34 1.36 14.70
CA THR A 46 -25.67 1.95 13.54
C THR A 46 -26.44 3.19 13.09
N ARG A 47 -25.73 4.28 12.81
CA ARG A 47 -26.29 5.45 12.14
C ARG A 47 -26.07 5.32 10.64
N VAL A 48 -27.15 5.38 9.88
CA VAL A 48 -27.09 5.51 8.43
C VAL A 48 -27.48 6.94 8.09
N ALA A 49 -26.72 7.56 7.20
CA ALA A 49 -27.05 8.84 6.61
C ALA A 49 -26.46 8.90 5.21
N LEU A 50 -27.13 9.63 4.31
CA LEU A 50 -26.51 9.98 3.04
C LEU A 50 -25.38 10.99 3.31
N PRO A 51 -24.18 10.77 2.74
CA PRO A 51 -23.08 11.71 2.90
C PRO A 51 -23.45 13.07 2.26
N PRO A 52 -23.33 14.18 2.99
CA PRO A 52 -23.56 15.51 2.42
C PRO A 52 -22.32 15.91 1.59
N PHE A 53 -22.33 15.58 0.30
CA PHE A 53 -21.20 15.94 -0.57
C PHE A 53 -21.14 17.43 -0.82
N GLU A 54 -19.93 17.95 -0.77
CA GLU A 54 -19.60 19.33 -1.15
C GLU A 54 -19.84 19.50 -2.65
N THR A 55 -20.73 20.41 -3.03
CA THR A 55 -21.22 20.56 -4.43
C THR A 55 -20.37 21.51 -5.29
N THR A 56 -19.41 22.20 -4.68
CA THR A 56 -18.51 23.13 -5.37
C THR A 56 -17.04 22.85 -4.99
N PRO A 57 -16.07 23.27 -5.85
CA PRO A 57 -14.66 23.19 -5.52
C PRO A 57 -14.34 23.85 -4.17
N GLN A 58 -14.80 25.10 -3.98
CA GLN A 58 -14.55 25.87 -2.77
C GLN A 58 -15.13 25.21 -1.52
N ALA A 59 -16.35 24.66 -1.60
CA ALA A 59 -16.96 23.97 -0.46
C ALA A 59 -16.12 22.77 0.03
N SER A 60 -15.39 22.10 -0.86
CA SER A 60 -14.50 20.99 -0.49
C SER A 60 -13.29 21.46 0.30
N LEU A 61 -12.71 22.60 -0.09
CA LEU A 61 -11.61 23.22 0.64
C LEU A 61 -12.08 23.75 2.00
N ASP A 62 -13.22 24.45 2.02
CA ASP A 62 -13.79 25.03 3.24
C ASP A 62 -14.14 23.95 4.26
N ALA A 63 -14.73 22.83 3.82
CA ALA A 63 -15.06 21.71 4.68
C ALA A 63 -13.82 21.11 5.35
N VAL A 64 -12.73 20.92 4.58
CA VAL A 64 -11.46 20.41 5.13
C VAL A 64 -10.85 21.42 6.12
N ASN A 65 -10.80 22.70 5.77
CA ASN A 65 -10.27 23.75 6.66
C ASN A 65 -11.05 23.83 7.97
N ALA A 66 -12.37 23.82 7.90
CA ALA A 66 -13.23 23.84 9.08
C ALA A 66 -13.04 22.58 9.94
N ALA A 67 -12.89 21.41 9.33
CA ALA A 67 -12.65 20.16 10.03
C ALA A 67 -11.30 20.17 10.78
N ILE A 68 -10.25 20.68 10.13
CA ILE A 68 -8.91 20.85 10.73
C ILE A 68 -8.99 21.81 11.91
N ALA A 69 -9.60 22.98 11.74
CA ALA A 69 -9.72 23.97 12.82
C ALA A 69 -10.48 23.42 14.02
N ALA A 70 -11.64 22.78 13.78
CA ALA A 70 -12.42 22.15 14.85
C ALA A 70 -11.66 21.01 15.53
N ALA A 71 -10.81 20.29 14.79
CA ALA A 71 -9.98 19.25 15.35
C ALA A 71 -8.87 19.79 16.25
N ASP A 72 -8.19 20.85 15.83
CA ASP A 72 -7.16 21.50 16.62
C ASP A 72 -7.73 22.02 17.95
N GLU A 73 -8.90 22.67 17.93
CA GLU A 73 -9.58 23.11 19.15
C GLU A 73 -9.88 21.95 20.12
N ARG A 74 -10.37 20.82 19.60
CA ARG A 74 -10.68 19.63 20.40
C ARG A 74 -9.43 18.97 20.95
N LEU A 75 -8.37 18.87 20.15
CA LEU A 75 -7.09 18.33 20.59
C LEU A 75 -6.47 19.20 21.67
N ASP A 76 -6.55 20.52 21.53
CA ASP A 76 -6.10 21.48 22.54
C ASP A 76 -6.90 21.36 23.84
N ALA A 77 -8.21 21.14 23.75
CA ALA A 77 -9.04 20.87 24.91
C ALA A 77 -8.62 19.57 25.61
N ILE A 78 -8.39 18.48 24.85
CA ILE A 78 -7.92 17.20 25.38
C ILE A 78 -6.54 17.36 26.03
N GLY A 79 -5.61 18.07 25.40
CA GLY A 79 -4.25 18.29 25.90
C GLY A 79 -4.17 19.14 27.18
N LYS A 80 -5.25 19.83 27.55
CA LYS A 80 -5.36 20.64 28.78
C LYS A 80 -6.00 19.91 29.96
N ILE A 81 -6.55 18.72 29.74
CA ILE A 81 -7.19 17.91 30.79
C ILE A 81 -6.16 17.59 31.87
N GLN A 82 -6.48 17.84 33.13
CA GLN A 82 -5.59 17.48 34.23
C GLN A 82 -5.54 15.95 34.37
N PRO A 83 -4.38 15.34 34.63
CA PRO A 83 -4.24 13.89 34.81
C PRO A 83 -5.28 13.24 35.73
N SER A 84 -5.66 13.92 36.81
CA SER A 84 -6.66 13.46 37.79
C SER A 84 -8.11 13.51 37.29
N GLU A 85 -8.38 14.25 36.22
CA GLU A 85 -9.72 14.45 35.63
C GLU A 85 -9.94 13.58 34.38
N ALA A 86 -8.91 12.83 33.96
CA ALA A 86 -8.95 12.01 32.78
C ALA A 86 -9.91 10.81 32.97
N THR A 87 -10.83 10.66 32.02
CA THR A 87 -11.81 9.57 31.92
C THR A 87 -11.77 8.96 30.53
N PHE A 88 -12.44 7.83 30.30
CA PHE A 88 -12.52 7.27 28.95
C PHE A 88 -13.13 8.29 27.97
N ASP A 89 -14.27 8.88 28.32
CA ASP A 89 -15.06 9.72 27.41
C ASP A 89 -14.34 11.01 27.04
N ASN A 90 -13.73 11.71 28.00
CA ASN A 90 -13.02 12.96 27.73
C ASN A 90 -11.59 12.78 27.19
N THR A 91 -11.08 11.54 27.07
CA THR A 91 -9.76 11.25 26.49
C THR A 91 -9.86 10.37 25.24
N ILE A 92 -9.91 9.04 25.42
CA ILE A 92 -9.88 8.06 24.34
C ILE A 92 -11.15 8.11 23.49
N GLY A 93 -12.32 8.26 24.14
CA GLY A 93 -13.61 8.44 23.47
C GLY A 93 -13.61 9.71 22.63
N ALA A 94 -13.25 10.85 23.24
CA ALA A 94 -13.15 12.14 22.54
C ALA A 94 -12.19 12.11 21.34
N LEU A 95 -11.07 11.38 21.44
CA LEU A 95 -10.15 11.17 20.31
C LEU A 95 -10.76 10.32 19.19
N ASP A 96 -11.57 9.31 19.51
CA ASP A 96 -12.24 8.48 18.48
C ASP A 96 -13.43 9.19 17.85
N ASP A 97 -14.17 10.00 18.60
CA ASP A 97 -15.21 10.89 18.05
C ASP A 97 -14.59 11.93 17.11
N LEU A 98 -13.43 12.48 17.49
CA LEU A 98 -12.70 13.43 16.65
C LEU A 98 -12.25 12.79 15.34
N ALA A 99 -11.65 11.61 15.47
CA ALA A 99 -11.26 10.77 14.36
C ALA A 99 -12.43 10.49 13.40
N PHE A 100 -13.60 10.13 13.95
CA PHE A 100 -14.81 9.89 13.17
C PHE A 100 -15.20 11.12 12.33
N ASP A 101 -15.30 12.30 12.94
CA ASP A 101 -15.68 13.52 12.24
C ASP A 101 -14.70 13.89 11.12
N LEU A 102 -13.39 13.76 11.39
CA LEU A 102 -12.34 13.99 10.40
C LEU A 102 -12.44 13.00 9.22
N SER A 103 -12.70 11.71 9.47
CA SER A 103 -12.91 10.76 8.35
C SER A 103 -14.07 11.12 7.47
N LEU A 104 -15.17 11.60 8.05
CA LEU A 104 -16.35 11.87 7.24
C LEU A 104 -16.04 12.94 6.19
N VAL A 105 -15.32 13.99 6.57
CA VAL A 105 -14.91 15.05 5.64
C VAL A 105 -13.88 14.51 4.66
N ALA A 106 -12.78 13.92 5.14
CA ALA A 106 -11.71 13.41 4.29
C ALA A 106 -12.22 12.38 3.27
N ASN A 107 -13.06 11.42 3.67
CA ASN A 107 -13.59 10.40 2.76
C ASN A 107 -14.45 10.99 1.64
N ARG A 108 -15.28 12.01 1.94
CA ARG A 108 -16.08 12.69 0.91
C ARG A 108 -15.18 13.44 -0.07
N THR A 109 -14.21 14.20 0.43
CA THR A 109 -13.26 14.94 -0.40
C THR A 109 -12.40 14.00 -1.26
N TYR A 110 -11.94 12.88 -0.72
CA TYR A 110 -11.24 11.82 -1.47
C TYR A 110 -12.10 11.28 -2.61
N MET A 111 -13.38 10.99 -2.36
CA MET A 111 -14.28 10.52 -3.42
C MET A 111 -14.41 11.58 -4.52
N LEU A 112 -14.66 12.84 -4.16
CA LEU A 112 -14.82 13.95 -5.11
C LEU A 112 -13.56 14.16 -5.97
N LYS A 113 -12.37 14.05 -5.37
CA LYS A 113 -11.09 14.08 -6.09
C LYS A 113 -11.02 13.04 -7.22
N GLU A 114 -11.47 11.81 -6.96
CA GLU A 114 -11.30 10.69 -7.89
C GLU A 114 -12.47 10.58 -8.88
N THR A 115 -13.68 11.01 -8.51
CA THR A 115 -14.91 10.70 -9.27
C THR A 115 -15.74 11.90 -9.70
N SER A 116 -15.47 13.13 -9.23
CA SER A 116 -16.25 14.29 -9.67
C SER A 116 -16.11 14.47 -11.19
N GLU A 117 -17.20 14.76 -11.89
CA GLU A 117 -17.17 15.03 -13.33
C GLU A 117 -16.52 16.40 -13.64
N ASN A 118 -16.56 17.33 -12.68
CA ASN A 118 -15.95 18.65 -12.79
C ASN A 118 -14.43 18.58 -12.50
N ALA A 119 -13.62 18.96 -13.50
CA ALA A 119 -12.16 18.93 -13.40
C ALA A 119 -11.58 19.89 -12.35
N GLU A 120 -12.16 21.08 -12.21
CA GLU A 120 -11.77 22.06 -11.19
C GLU A 120 -12.06 21.53 -9.79
N HIS A 121 -13.19 20.86 -9.63
CA HIS A 121 -13.56 20.22 -8.36
C HIS A 121 -12.58 19.12 -7.97
N ARG A 122 -12.18 18.27 -8.92
CA ARG A 122 -11.14 17.25 -8.68
C ARG A 122 -9.81 17.87 -8.28
N ALA A 123 -9.40 18.96 -8.95
CA ALA A 123 -8.16 19.67 -8.64
C ALA A 123 -8.18 20.28 -7.24
N GLN A 124 -9.27 20.97 -6.87
CA GLN A 124 -9.41 21.59 -5.56
C GLN A 124 -9.50 20.55 -4.44
N ALA A 125 -10.24 19.46 -4.65
CA ALA A 125 -10.30 18.35 -3.70
C ALA A 125 -8.93 17.65 -3.54
N THR A 126 -8.10 17.61 -4.59
CA THR A 126 -6.71 17.13 -4.50
C THR A 126 -5.88 17.98 -3.57
N GLU A 127 -5.93 19.30 -3.71
CA GLU A 127 -5.17 20.20 -2.83
C GLU A 127 -5.68 20.17 -1.40
N ALA A 128 -7.01 20.14 -1.20
CA ALA A 128 -7.62 20.02 0.12
C ALA A 128 -7.18 18.73 0.85
N ILE A 129 -7.18 17.59 0.16
CA ILE A 129 -6.68 16.32 0.73
C ILE A 129 -5.18 16.39 1.04
N LYS A 130 -4.38 17.03 0.18
CA LYS A 130 -2.95 17.22 0.45
C LYS A 130 -2.73 18.02 1.73
N GLN A 131 -3.45 19.12 1.91
CA GLN A 131 -3.41 19.92 3.14
C GLN A 131 -3.83 19.09 4.36
N PHE A 132 -4.91 18.32 4.24
CA PHE A 132 -5.38 17.42 5.30
C PHE A 132 -4.32 16.39 5.69
N ASP A 133 -3.72 15.71 4.71
CA ASP A 133 -2.71 14.68 4.95
C ASP A 133 -1.44 15.28 5.59
N GLU A 134 -1.02 16.48 5.17
CA GLU A 134 0.10 17.21 5.76
C GLU A 134 -0.17 17.58 7.23
N TRP A 135 -1.36 18.07 7.55
CA TRP A 135 -1.78 18.35 8.93
C TRP A 135 -1.90 17.07 9.77
N ALA A 136 -2.51 16.01 9.24
CA ALA A 136 -2.77 14.76 9.95
C ALA A 136 -1.49 14.07 10.43
N VAL A 137 -0.37 14.24 9.72
CA VAL A 137 0.96 13.76 10.16
C VAL A 137 1.36 14.35 11.52
N GLY A 138 0.93 15.58 11.83
CA GLY A 138 1.23 16.25 13.10
C GLY A 138 0.51 15.65 14.32
N LEU A 139 -0.63 14.98 14.11
CA LEU A 139 -1.45 14.43 15.20
C LEU A 139 -0.72 13.41 16.06
N ASP A 140 0.09 12.55 15.43
CA ASP A 140 0.86 11.51 16.10
C ASP A 140 1.92 12.09 17.07
N TYR A 141 2.30 13.36 16.90
CA TYR A 141 3.36 14.03 17.66
C TYR A 141 2.82 15.03 18.71
N ARG A 142 1.51 15.06 18.96
CA ARG A 142 0.89 15.86 20.03
C ARG A 142 1.25 15.33 21.42
N GLU A 143 2.33 15.86 21.98
CA GLU A 143 2.87 15.46 23.30
C GLU A 143 1.92 15.75 24.46
N ASP A 144 1.19 16.85 24.36
CA ASP A 144 0.17 17.28 25.30
C ASP A 144 -0.98 16.27 25.37
N VAL A 145 -1.52 15.87 24.22
CA VAL A 145 -2.56 14.84 24.13
C VAL A 145 -2.02 13.48 24.61
N TYR A 146 -0.81 13.09 24.20
CA TYR A 146 -0.20 11.84 24.66
C TYR A 146 -0.03 11.80 26.19
N SER A 147 0.34 12.93 26.80
CA SER A 147 0.53 13.01 28.26
C SER A 147 -0.75 12.69 29.02
N VAL A 148 -1.89 13.21 28.54
CA VAL A 148 -3.22 12.92 29.11
C VAL A 148 -3.62 11.46 28.88
N VAL A 149 -3.44 10.95 27.66
CA VAL A 149 -3.71 9.54 27.33
C VAL A 149 -2.88 8.59 28.19
N LYS A 150 -1.60 8.91 28.39
CA LYS A 150 -0.69 8.11 29.23
C LYS A 150 -1.10 8.17 30.70
N ALA A 151 -1.42 9.34 31.23
CA ALA A 151 -1.90 9.47 32.60
C ALA A 151 -3.18 8.67 32.83
N TYR A 152 -4.14 8.73 31.91
CA TYR A 152 -5.34 7.92 31.94
C TYR A 152 -5.00 6.42 31.96
N ALA A 153 -4.10 5.96 31.09
CA ALA A 153 -3.66 4.57 31.06
C ALA A 153 -2.97 4.12 32.37
N ASP A 154 -2.08 4.94 32.92
CA ASP A 154 -1.33 4.66 34.15
C ASP A 154 -2.27 4.55 35.37
N SER A 155 -3.43 5.22 35.35
CA SER A 155 -4.47 5.08 36.38
C SER A 155 -5.10 3.68 36.45
N SER A 156 -4.75 2.79 35.50
CA SER A 156 -5.23 1.41 35.39
C SER A 156 -6.77 1.34 35.33
N PRO A 157 -7.40 2.01 34.34
CA PRO A 157 -8.85 2.09 34.26
C PRO A 157 -9.45 0.72 33.99
N ARG A 158 -10.59 0.42 34.63
CA ARG A 158 -11.32 -0.84 34.47
C ARG A 158 -12.10 -0.83 33.15
N LEU A 159 -11.43 -1.18 32.05
CA LEU A 159 -12.03 -1.27 30.71
C LEU A 159 -12.18 -2.72 30.24
N SER A 160 -13.17 -2.97 29.40
CA SER A 160 -13.43 -4.26 28.75
C SER A 160 -13.80 -4.10 27.27
N GLY A 161 -13.73 -5.17 26.49
CA GLY A 161 -14.19 -5.18 25.10
C GLY A 161 -13.45 -4.17 24.21
N GLU A 162 -14.20 -3.46 23.38
CA GLU A 162 -13.67 -2.52 22.38
C GLU A 162 -13.00 -1.30 23.00
N ALA A 163 -13.49 -0.80 24.15
CA ALA A 163 -12.90 0.33 24.86
C ALA A 163 -11.46 0.01 25.33
N LYS A 164 -11.25 -1.18 25.91
CA LYS A 164 -9.91 -1.65 26.30
C LYS A 164 -9.00 -1.77 25.07
N ARG A 165 -9.51 -2.38 24.00
CA ARG A 165 -8.77 -2.56 22.74
C ARG A 165 -8.38 -1.22 22.12
N LEU A 166 -9.26 -0.23 22.15
CA LEU A 166 -9.01 1.11 21.63
C LEU A 166 -7.86 1.78 22.40
N LEU A 167 -7.91 1.78 23.74
CA LEU A 167 -6.83 2.30 24.57
C LEU A 167 -5.48 1.61 24.27
N GLU A 168 -5.45 0.27 24.21
CA GLU A 168 -4.23 -0.50 23.91
C GLU A 168 -3.65 -0.16 22.53
N GLN A 169 -4.50 0.02 21.52
CA GLN A 169 -4.06 0.39 20.17
C GLN A 169 -3.54 1.82 20.12
N THR A 170 -4.24 2.78 20.74
CA THR A 170 -3.80 4.17 20.83
C THR A 170 -2.43 4.27 21.49
N LEU A 171 -2.22 3.59 22.64
CA LEU A 171 -0.92 3.55 23.32
C LEU A 171 0.17 2.88 22.47
N ARG A 172 -0.15 1.78 21.80
CA ARG A 172 0.77 1.13 20.86
C ARG A 172 1.20 2.11 19.78
N ASP A 173 0.27 2.84 19.19
CA ASP A 173 0.52 3.73 18.06
C ASP A 173 1.37 4.95 18.50
N TYR A 174 1.12 5.52 19.68
CA TYR A 174 2.04 6.52 20.28
C TYR A 174 3.44 5.97 20.60
N ARG A 175 3.55 4.75 21.13
CA ARG A 175 4.86 4.10 21.34
C ARG A 175 5.59 3.95 20.00
N ARG A 176 4.89 3.51 18.95
CA ARG A 176 5.43 3.40 17.59
C ARG A 176 5.83 4.74 17.01
N ALA A 177 5.10 5.82 17.32
CA ALA A 177 5.47 7.17 16.95
C ALA A 177 6.72 7.68 17.70
N GLY A 178 7.03 7.09 18.87
CA GLY A 178 8.23 7.39 19.66
C GLY A 178 7.96 8.28 20.87
N LEU A 179 6.70 8.48 21.25
CA LEU A 179 6.31 9.43 22.31
C LEU A 179 6.70 8.96 23.72
N HIS A 180 6.97 7.67 23.87
CA HIS A 180 7.56 7.08 25.08
C HIS A 180 9.06 7.42 25.27
N LEU A 181 9.73 7.93 24.24
CA LEU A 181 11.14 8.30 24.30
C LEU A 181 11.30 9.71 24.89
N ALA A 182 12.46 9.97 25.51
CA ALA A 182 12.86 11.33 25.82
C ALA A 182 12.92 12.18 24.54
N LYS A 183 12.54 13.46 24.63
CA LYS A 183 12.43 14.37 23.49
C LYS A 183 13.66 14.35 22.57
N ALA A 184 14.87 14.37 23.13
CA ALA A 184 16.11 14.33 22.33
C ALA A 184 16.27 13.05 21.49
N GLU A 185 15.80 11.89 21.96
CA GLU A 185 15.81 10.65 21.19
C GLU A 185 14.67 10.61 20.16
N ARG A 186 13.49 11.13 20.50
CA ARG A 186 12.38 11.29 19.55
C ARG A 186 12.77 12.19 18.38
N ASP A 187 13.40 13.34 18.63
CA ASP A 187 13.91 14.25 17.60
C ASP A 187 14.95 13.57 16.69
N LYS A 188 15.72 12.60 17.21
CA LYS A 188 16.61 11.76 16.37
C LYS A 188 15.81 10.80 15.50
N VAL A 189 14.78 10.14 16.03
CA VAL A 189 13.89 9.25 15.25
C VAL A 189 13.17 10.03 14.14
N GLU A 190 12.67 11.23 14.42
CA GLU A 190 12.03 12.08 13.43
C GLU A 190 12.98 12.47 12.28
N ARG A 191 14.21 12.87 12.60
CA ARG A 191 15.23 13.15 11.58
C ARG A 191 15.52 11.93 10.71
N LEU A 192 15.64 10.74 11.31
CA LEU A 192 15.84 9.50 10.56
C LEU A 192 14.63 9.18 9.67
N ARG A 193 13.39 9.43 10.13
CA ARG A 193 12.17 9.25 9.33
C ARG A 193 12.12 10.21 8.14
N LYS A 194 12.50 11.48 8.34
CA LYS A 194 12.60 12.47 7.25
C LYS A 194 13.62 12.03 6.20
N GLN A 195 14.81 11.59 6.63
CA GLN A 195 15.82 11.02 5.74
C GLN A 195 15.32 9.76 5.02
N LEU A 196 14.62 8.88 5.71
CA LEU A 196 14.06 7.66 5.13
C LEU A 196 13.03 8.00 4.05
N SER A 197 12.11 8.93 4.35
CA SER A 197 11.09 9.41 3.40
C SER A 197 11.76 9.96 2.14
N ALA A 198 12.70 10.89 2.30
CA ALA A 198 13.46 11.47 1.20
C ALA A 198 14.16 10.40 0.34
N ALA A 199 14.89 9.46 0.97
CA ALA A 199 15.59 8.40 0.27
C ALA A 199 14.64 7.44 -0.48
N THR A 200 13.47 7.12 0.10
CA THR A 200 12.46 6.27 -0.56
C THR A 200 11.75 6.98 -1.71
N THR A 201 11.52 8.29 -1.59
CA THR A 201 10.99 9.13 -2.67
C THR A 201 11.99 9.19 -3.81
N GLU A 202 13.25 9.48 -3.53
CA GLU A 202 14.32 9.53 -4.54
C GLU A 202 14.49 8.18 -5.25
N PHE A 203 14.49 7.07 -4.50
CA PHE A 203 14.54 5.72 -5.07
C PHE A 203 13.41 5.49 -6.08
N SER A 204 12.19 5.91 -5.73
CA SER A 204 10.99 5.74 -6.58
C SER A 204 11.06 6.65 -7.81
N THR A 205 11.44 7.91 -7.64
CA THR A 205 11.66 8.87 -8.73
C THR A 205 12.70 8.38 -9.73
N ASN A 206 13.80 7.80 -9.26
CA ASN A 206 14.83 7.23 -10.12
C ASN A 206 14.28 6.08 -10.98
N ILE A 207 13.39 5.24 -10.45
CA ILE A 207 12.72 4.17 -11.23
C ILE A 207 11.79 4.76 -12.28
N THR A 208 10.94 5.71 -11.89
CA THR A 208 10.00 6.38 -12.81
C THR A 208 10.74 7.06 -13.98
N ASN A 209 11.87 7.68 -13.70
CA ASN A 209 12.67 8.40 -14.69
C ASN A 209 13.61 7.50 -15.50
N ALA A 210 13.86 6.27 -15.06
CA ALA A 210 14.74 5.36 -15.76
C ALA A 210 14.09 4.88 -17.07
N LYS A 211 14.68 5.29 -18.19
CA LYS A 211 14.30 4.85 -19.53
C LYS A 211 15.43 4.06 -20.15
N LYS A 212 15.09 3.01 -20.88
CA LYS A 212 16.07 2.26 -21.65
C LYS A 212 15.45 1.79 -22.95
N GLU A 213 15.86 2.45 -24.02
CA GLU A 213 15.50 2.11 -25.37
C GLU A 213 16.38 0.96 -25.91
N LEU A 214 15.76 0.08 -26.68
CA LEU A 214 16.39 -1.06 -27.34
C LEU A 214 15.85 -1.19 -28.76
N LYS A 215 16.77 -1.20 -29.72
CA LYS A 215 16.49 -1.42 -31.13
C LYS A 215 16.65 -2.90 -31.49
N PHE A 216 15.72 -3.41 -32.28
CA PHE A 216 15.67 -4.78 -32.79
C PHE A 216 15.30 -4.81 -34.27
N THR A 217 15.66 -5.89 -34.95
CA THR A 217 15.14 -6.23 -36.29
C THR A 217 13.88 -7.09 -36.20
N GLN A 218 13.15 -7.23 -37.30
CA GLN A 218 11.96 -8.10 -37.37
C GLN A 218 12.31 -9.54 -36.98
N ALA A 219 13.43 -10.06 -37.47
CA ALA A 219 13.91 -11.40 -37.15
C ALA A 219 14.16 -11.60 -35.64
N GLN A 220 14.66 -10.57 -34.95
CA GLN A 220 14.86 -10.63 -33.49
C GLN A 220 13.54 -10.60 -32.71
N LEU A 221 12.46 -10.14 -33.32
CA LEU A 221 11.14 -10.03 -32.73
C LEU A 221 10.17 -11.15 -33.17
N GLU A 222 10.70 -12.22 -33.78
CA GLU A 222 9.89 -13.36 -34.23
C GLU A 222 8.97 -13.88 -33.12
N GLY A 223 7.70 -14.14 -33.46
CA GLY A 223 6.67 -14.66 -32.55
C GLY A 223 5.81 -13.58 -31.88
N LEU A 224 6.18 -12.30 -31.99
CA LEU A 224 5.33 -11.20 -31.55
C LEU A 224 4.12 -11.00 -32.49
N PRO A 225 2.94 -10.60 -31.96
CA PRO A 225 1.79 -10.27 -32.80
C PRO A 225 2.08 -9.10 -33.73
N GLU A 226 1.57 -9.17 -34.97
CA GLU A 226 1.73 -8.11 -35.97
C GLU A 226 1.19 -6.76 -35.47
N SER A 227 0.02 -6.77 -34.80
CA SER A 227 -0.55 -5.56 -34.18
C SER A 227 0.34 -4.91 -33.13
N PHE A 228 1.24 -5.67 -32.49
CA PHE A 228 2.25 -5.12 -31.58
C PHE A 228 3.47 -4.61 -32.35
N LEU A 229 3.92 -5.33 -33.39
CA LEU A 229 5.04 -4.93 -34.23
C LEU A 229 4.77 -3.57 -34.91
N GLU A 230 3.56 -3.34 -35.42
CA GLU A 230 3.17 -2.06 -36.03
C GLU A 230 3.27 -0.88 -35.05
N GLN A 231 2.98 -1.08 -33.76
CA GLN A 231 3.06 -0.02 -32.75
C GLN A 231 4.49 0.39 -32.40
N VAL A 232 5.46 -0.46 -32.70
CA VAL A 232 6.86 -0.28 -32.27
C VAL A 232 7.83 -0.21 -33.45
N LYS A 233 7.32 -0.23 -34.69
CA LYS A 233 8.11 -0.05 -35.90
C LYS A 233 8.58 1.39 -36.00
N THR A 234 9.89 1.59 -36.14
CA THR A 234 10.53 2.92 -36.23
C THR A 234 11.37 3.10 -37.49
N GLY A 235 11.50 2.07 -38.32
CA GLY A 235 12.14 2.09 -39.63
C GLY A 235 11.77 0.85 -40.44
N ASP A 236 12.44 0.61 -41.57
CA ASP A 236 12.10 -0.48 -42.49
C ASP A 236 12.22 -1.86 -41.85
N ASP A 237 13.38 -2.18 -41.27
CA ASP A 237 13.65 -3.38 -40.44
C ASP A 237 14.13 -2.95 -39.04
N GLU A 238 13.55 -1.87 -38.50
CA GLU A 238 13.90 -1.35 -37.19
C GLU A 238 12.66 -1.21 -36.29
N TYR A 239 12.75 -1.80 -35.11
CA TYR A 239 11.71 -1.77 -34.10
C TYR A 239 12.31 -1.31 -32.77
N THR A 240 11.65 -0.33 -32.14
CA THR A 240 12.14 0.31 -30.92
C THR A 240 11.28 -0.04 -29.72
N LEU A 241 11.86 -0.72 -28.74
CA LEU A 241 11.20 -1.12 -27.50
C LEU A 241 11.78 -0.37 -26.30
N GLN A 242 10.90 -0.01 -25.36
CA GLN A 242 11.27 0.61 -24.10
C GLN A 242 11.24 -0.44 -22.98
N ALA A 243 12.38 -0.77 -22.39
CA ALA A 243 12.48 -1.81 -21.36
C ALA A 243 11.70 -1.45 -20.08
N ASN A 244 11.51 -0.16 -19.80
CA ASN A 244 10.70 0.35 -18.69
C ASN A 244 9.19 0.24 -18.94
N VAL A 245 8.73 0.20 -20.20
CA VAL A 245 7.30 0.07 -20.51
C VAL A 245 6.86 -1.39 -20.31
N THR A 246 6.02 -1.62 -19.30
CA THR A 246 5.54 -2.97 -18.92
C THR A 246 4.86 -3.71 -20.07
N PHE A 247 4.08 -3.00 -20.88
CA PHE A 247 3.43 -3.58 -22.06
C PHE A 247 4.45 -4.12 -23.07
N HIS A 248 5.51 -3.36 -23.41
CA HIS A 248 6.55 -3.79 -24.35
C HIS A 248 7.31 -4.99 -23.79
N TYR A 249 7.71 -4.91 -22.52
CA TYR A 249 8.41 -6.00 -21.84
C TYR A 249 7.59 -7.30 -21.83
N LEU A 250 6.33 -7.26 -21.41
CA LEU A 250 5.52 -8.48 -21.28
C LEU A 250 5.20 -9.12 -22.63
N ASN A 251 5.02 -8.35 -23.70
CA ASN A 251 4.86 -8.89 -25.05
C ASN A 251 6.10 -9.69 -25.47
N VAL A 252 7.30 -9.11 -25.33
CA VAL A 252 8.55 -9.82 -25.64
C VAL A 252 8.70 -11.07 -24.78
N MET A 253 8.52 -10.95 -23.46
CA MET A 253 8.75 -12.06 -22.54
C MET A 253 7.79 -13.24 -22.75
N ARG A 254 6.59 -13.02 -23.29
CA ARG A 254 5.57 -14.07 -23.49
C ARG A 254 5.59 -14.67 -24.90
N SER A 255 6.10 -13.96 -25.89
CA SER A 255 5.87 -14.30 -27.30
C SER A 255 7.12 -14.30 -28.18
N ALA A 256 8.19 -13.55 -27.82
CA ALA A 256 9.39 -13.55 -28.65
C ALA A 256 10.09 -14.91 -28.58
N LYS A 257 10.22 -15.59 -29.72
CA LYS A 257 10.88 -16.90 -29.83
C LYS A 257 12.39 -16.81 -29.60
N PRO A 258 13.13 -15.80 -30.13
CA PRO A 258 14.57 -15.73 -29.91
C PRO A 258 14.92 -15.50 -28.44
N GLU A 259 15.65 -16.44 -27.83
CA GLU A 259 16.08 -16.35 -26.42
C GLU A 259 16.93 -15.10 -26.16
N ALA A 260 17.79 -14.73 -27.12
CA ALA A 260 18.65 -13.55 -27.04
C ALA A 260 17.83 -12.26 -26.85
N THR A 261 16.68 -12.14 -27.51
CA THR A 261 15.77 -10.99 -27.39
C THR A 261 15.17 -10.91 -25.99
N ARG A 262 14.63 -12.03 -25.48
CA ARG A 262 14.10 -12.12 -24.10
C ARG A 262 15.17 -11.80 -23.06
N LYS A 263 16.37 -12.37 -23.23
CA LYS A 263 17.52 -12.14 -22.33
C LYS A 263 17.94 -10.66 -22.31
N ARG A 264 18.06 -10.03 -23.48
CA ARG A 264 18.48 -8.62 -23.62
C ARG A 264 17.50 -7.69 -22.91
N ILE A 265 16.21 -7.74 -23.25
CA ILE A 265 15.23 -6.83 -22.64
C ILE A 265 15.05 -7.09 -21.13
N SER A 266 15.10 -8.35 -20.69
CA SER A 266 15.01 -8.70 -19.26
C SER A 266 16.21 -8.19 -18.47
N GLY A 267 17.41 -8.29 -19.04
CA GLY A 267 18.64 -7.76 -18.43
C GLY A 267 18.56 -6.25 -18.25
N GLU A 268 18.17 -5.53 -19.30
CA GLU A 268 18.06 -4.07 -19.30
C GLU A 268 16.96 -3.57 -18.35
N ARG A 269 15.79 -4.21 -18.35
CA ARG A 269 14.70 -3.87 -17.41
C ARG A 269 15.12 -4.03 -15.95
N LYS A 270 15.86 -5.10 -15.63
CA LYS A 270 16.36 -5.36 -14.26
C LYS A 270 17.51 -4.45 -13.82
N ARG A 271 18.12 -3.71 -14.76
CA ARG A 271 19.19 -2.73 -14.49
C ARG A 271 18.70 -1.30 -14.42
N LEU A 272 17.42 -1.04 -14.67
CA LEU A 272 16.84 0.30 -14.57
C LEU A 272 17.15 0.92 -13.21
N ALA A 273 17.63 2.17 -13.24
CA ALA A 273 18.06 2.95 -12.07
C ALA A 273 19.18 2.34 -11.20
N ARG A 274 19.79 1.20 -11.57
CA ARG A 274 20.72 0.44 -10.72
C ARG A 274 21.79 1.30 -10.05
N GLU A 275 22.50 2.10 -10.83
CA GLU A 275 23.66 2.86 -10.36
C GLU A 275 23.29 3.92 -9.30
N LYS A 276 22.08 4.49 -9.40
CA LYS A 276 21.54 5.43 -8.41
C LYS A 276 20.90 4.71 -7.22
N ASN A 277 20.18 3.62 -7.48
CA ASN A 277 19.31 2.99 -6.50
C ASN A 277 20.00 1.96 -5.60
N ILE A 278 21.11 1.35 -6.01
CA ILE A 278 21.87 0.46 -5.12
C ILE A 278 22.38 1.21 -3.88
N PRO A 279 23.05 2.38 -4.00
CA PRO A 279 23.45 3.17 -2.84
C PRO A 279 22.26 3.61 -1.97
N LEU A 280 21.18 4.08 -2.59
CA LEU A 280 19.96 4.48 -1.87
C LEU A 280 19.33 3.31 -1.10
N LEU A 281 19.30 2.11 -1.68
CA LEU A 281 18.78 0.92 -1.00
C LEU A 281 19.57 0.62 0.29
N LYS A 282 20.91 0.73 0.24
CA LYS A 282 21.75 0.57 1.44
C LYS A 282 21.40 1.60 2.51
N THR A 283 21.25 2.86 2.12
CA THR A 283 20.82 3.94 3.01
C THR A 283 19.46 3.66 3.63
N VAL A 284 18.46 3.26 2.82
CA VAL A 284 17.11 2.89 3.27
C VAL A 284 17.15 1.75 4.29
N LEU A 285 17.94 0.70 4.04
CA LEU A 285 18.07 -0.44 4.96
C LEU A 285 18.70 -0.01 6.29
N GLN A 286 19.74 0.82 6.27
CA GLN A 286 20.39 1.33 7.48
C GLN A 286 19.44 2.23 8.29
N LEU A 287 18.73 3.15 7.62
CA LEU A 287 17.77 4.05 8.27
C LEU A 287 16.65 3.25 8.93
N ARG A 288 16.11 2.24 8.25
CA ARG A 288 15.10 1.34 8.81
C ARG A 288 15.60 0.58 10.04
N ALA A 289 16.81 0.04 10.00
CA ALA A 289 17.41 -0.64 11.15
C ALA A 289 17.59 0.31 12.34
N ASN A 290 18.13 1.52 12.09
CA ASN A 290 18.35 2.53 13.13
C ASN A 290 17.05 3.00 13.78
N ILE A 291 16.00 3.25 12.98
CA ILE A 291 14.69 3.66 13.49
C ILE A 291 14.07 2.54 14.35
N ALA A 292 14.11 1.29 13.86
CA ALA A 292 13.56 0.15 14.61
C ALA A 292 14.26 -0.01 15.97
N ALA A 293 15.60 0.01 15.99
CA ALA A 293 16.37 -0.13 17.20
C ALA A 293 16.08 1.00 18.22
N LYS A 294 15.98 2.25 17.76
CA LYS A 294 15.64 3.40 18.62
C LYS A 294 14.24 3.33 19.22
N LEU A 295 13.31 2.69 18.52
CA LEU A 295 11.94 2.48 19.00
C LEU A 295 11.77 1.18 19.81
N GLY A 296 12.87 0.47 20.11
CA GLY A 296 12.87 -0.75 20.92
C GLY A 296 12.51 -2.04 20.16
N TYR A 297 12.58 -2.05 18.83
CA TYR A 297 12.33 -3.25 18.02
C TYR A 297 13.62 -3.92 17.61
N LYS A 298 13.62 -5.26 17.57
CA LYS A 298 14.77 -6.07 17.12
C LYS A 298 15.09 -5.83 15.64
N THR A 299 14.07 -5.76 14.79
CA THR A 299 14.23 -5.50 13.36
C THR A 299 13.15 -4.56 12.83
N TRP A 300 13.39 -3.99 11.65
CA TRP A 300 12.35 -3.26 10.92
C TRP A 300 11.14 -4.14 10.56
N ALA A 301 11.36 -5.44 10.36
CA ALA A 301 10.26 -6.37 10.09
C ALA A 301 9.34 -6.50 11.30
N ASP A 302 9.90 -6.61 12.51
CA ASP A 302 9.10 -6.64 13.76
C ASP A 302 8.30 -5.34 13.93
N TYR A 303 8.95 -4.18 13.70
CA TYR A 303 8.25 -2.89 13.70
C TYR A 303 7.10 -2.83 12.67
N LYS A 304 7.26 -3.41 11.48
CA LYS A 304 6.20 -3.40 10.45
C LYS A 304 5.14 -4.48 10.64
N CYS A 305 5.45 -5.59 11.31
CA CYS A 305 4.54 -6.72 11.50
C CYS A 305 3.67 -6.59 12.75
N GLU A 306 4.07 -5.82 13.76
CA GLU A 306 3.30 -5.66 15.01
C GLU A 306 1.83 -5.26 14.80
N VAL A 307 1.56 -4.44 13.79
CA VAL A 307 0.19 -3.98 13.46
C VAL A 307 -0.52 -4.89 12.44
N LYS A 308 0.13 -5.97 12.01
CA LYS A 308 -0.37 -6.94 11.03
C LYS A 308 -0.76 -8.23 11.74
N MET A 309 -1.57 -9.06 11.07
CA MET A 309 -1.95 -10.38 11.58
C MET A 309 -0.75 -11.30 11.84
N ALA A 310 0.36 -11.10 11.12
CA ALA A 310 1.59 -11.87 11.33
C ALA A 310 2.25 -11.61 12.69
N GLY A 311 1.98 -10.48 13.35
CA GLY A 311 2.54 -10.14 14.66
C GLY A 311 4.01 -9.71 14.63
N ASP A 312 4.91 -10.51 14.06
CA ASP A 312 6.35 -10.21 14.03
C ASP A 312 7.04 -10.66 12.72
N GLY A 313 8.32 -10.31 12.58
CA GLY A 313 9.11 -10.64 11.39
C GLY A 313 9.47 -12.12 11.28
N THR A 314 9.54 -12.85 12.40
CA THR A 314 9.87 -14.26 12.47
C THR A 314 8.71 -15.10 11.95
N THR A 315 7.50 -14.88 12.46
CA THR A 315 6.27 -15.55 11.99
C THR A 315 6.04 -15.31 10.51
N ALA A 316 6.22 -14.07 10.03
CA ALA A 316 6.08 -13.76 8.60
C ALA A 316 7.10 -14.54 7.74
N ARG A 317 8.35 -14.64 8.19
CA ARG A 317 9.40 -15.40 7.48
C ARG A 317 9.10 -16.91 7.50
N GLU A 318 8.70 -17.46 8.63
CA GLU A 318 8.38 -18.88 8.77
C GLU A 318 7.21 -19.30 7.88
N PHE A 319 6.16 -18.48 7.80
CA PHE A 319 5.07 -18.69 6.86
C PHE A 319 5.57 -18.79 5.42
N LEU A 320 6.41 -17.85 4.96
CA LEU A 320 6.97 -17.87 3.61
C LEU A 320 7.87 -19.09 3.35
N MET A 321 8.66 -19.52 4.34
CA MET A 321 9.53 -20.69 4.22
C MET A 321 8.72 -22.00 4.20
N ASN A 322 7.65 -22.09 4.98
CA ASN A 322 6.72 -23.22 4.95
C ASN A 322 5.99 -23.29 3.62
N LEU A 323 5.52 -22.15 3.09
CA LEU A 323 4.90 -22.07 1.77
C LEU A 323 5.88 -22.52 0.68
N LYS A 324 7.13 -22.04 0.71
CA LYS A 324 8.18 -22.48 -0.21
C LYS A 324 8.37 -24.00 -0.15
N ARG A 325 8.50 -24.57 1.05
CA ARG A 325 8.69 -26.01 1.24
C ARG A 325 7.51 -26.81 0.68
N GLY A 326 6.28 -26.36 0.89
CA GLY A 326 5.08 -27.02 0.37
C GLY A 326 4.96 -26.93 -1.16
N LEU A 327 5.41 -25.83 -1.77
CA LEU A 327 5.38 -25.63 -3.22
C LEU A 327 6.55 -26.30 -3.96
N GLU A 328 7.64 -26.64 -3.27
CA GLU A 328 8.86 -27.18 -3.88
C GLU A 328 8.60 -28.44 -4.75
N PRO A 329 7.83 -29.46 -4.32
CA PRO A 329 7.57 -30.63 -5.16
C PRO A 329 6.84 -30.28 -6.46
N LYS A 330 5.86 -29.35 -6.40
CA LYS A 330 5.13 -28.89 -7.57
C LYS A 330 6.02 -28.08 -8.50
N TRP A 331 6.85 -27.20 -7.93
CA TRP A 331 7.82 -26.41 -8.67
C TRP A 331 8.81 -27.30 -9.43
N GLN A 332 9.38 -28.33 -8.79
CA GLN A 332 10.31 -29.26 -9.47
C GLN A 332 9.63 -30.03 -10.61
N SER A 333 8.38 -30.47 -10.41
CA SER A 333 7.59 -31.10 -11.47
C SER A 333 7.35 -30.16 -12.66
N GLU A 334 6.97 -28.90 -12.41
CA GLU A 334 6.73 -27.90 -13.46
C GLU A 334 8.03 -27.47 -14.15
N LEU A 335 9.12 -27.31 -13.41
CA LEU A 335 10.44 -27.02 -13.95
C LEU A 335 10.90 -28.14 -14.91
N GLY A 336 10.62 -29.40 -14.58
CA GLY A 336 10.81 -30.54 -15.48
C GLY A 336 10.04 -30.37 -16.80
N GLN A 337 8.76 -30.01 -16.72
CA GLN A 337 7.93 -29.77 -17.92
C GLN A 337 8.48 -28.62 -18.77
N PHE A 338 8.89 -27.52 -18.14
CA PHE A 338 9.47 -26.39 -18.86
C PHE A 338 10.82 -26.72 -19.50
N ASN A 339 11.67 -27.51 -18.84
CA ASN A 339 12.91 -28.00 -19.43
C ASN A 339 12.62 -28.89 -20.64
N THR A 340 11.65 -29.81 -20.57
CA THR A 340 11.23 -30.62 -21.73
C THR A 340 10.76 -29.76 -22.89
N LEU A 341 9.93 -28.74 -22.64
CA LEU A 341 9.50 -27.81 -23.70
C LEU A 341 10.67 -27.07 -24.33
N LYS A 342 11.61 -26.58 -23.51
CA LYS A 342 12.80 -25.87 -23.99
C LYS A 342 13.69 -26.77 -24.84
N ARG A 343 13.96 -28.00 -24.41
CA ARG A 343 14.76 -28.98 -25.17
C ARG A 343 14.11 -29.32 -26.51
N ARG A 344 12.79 -29.49 -26.52
CA ARG A 344 12.02 -29.76 -27.74
C ARG A 344 12.11 -28.61 -28.74
N GLU A 345 12.02 -27.36 -28.27
CA GLU A 345 12.07 -26.18 -29.14
C GLU A 345 13.49 -25.88 -29.65
N THR A 346 14.50 -26.05 -28.79
CA THR A 346 15.89 -25.70 -29.11
C THR A 346 16.67 -26.84 -29.79
N GLY A 347 16.20 -28.08 -29.66
CA GLY A 347 16.93 -29.28 -30.08
C GLY A 347 18.13 -29.63 -29.19
N ASP A 348 18.40 -28.84 -28.15
CA ASP A 348 19.49 -29.07 -27.20
C ASP A 348 18.98 -29.94 -26.03
N PRO A 349 19.48 -31.18 -25.85
CA PRO A 349 19.03 -32.08 -24.78
C PRO A 349 19.44 -31.61 -23.37
N ASP A 350 20.43 -30.73 -23.26
CA ASP A 350 20.95 -30.21 -21.99
C ASP A 350 20.33 -28.85 -21.63
N ALA A 351 19.45 -28.32 -22.48
CA ALA A 351 18.81 -27.05 -22.24
C ALA A 351 18.01 -27.02 -20.92
N THR A 352 18.21 -25.94 -20.18
CA THR A 352 17.55 -25.66 -18.89
C THR A 352 16.89 -24.29 -18.91
N LEU A 353 15.74 -24.21 -18.24
CA LEU A 353 14.97 -22.99 -18.10
C LEU A 353 15.79 -21.90 -17.40
N LYS A 354 15.90 -20.73 -18.03
CA LYS A 354 16.52 -19.54 -17.44
C LYS A 354 15.45 -18.53 -17.01
N MET A 355 15.86 -17.54 -16.21
CA MET A 355 14.93 -16.52 -15.70
C MET A 355 14.24 -15.69 -16.79
N TRP A 356 14.85 -15.55 -17.98
CA TRP A 356 14.27 -14.86 -19.12
C TRP A 356 13.38 -15.76 -20.00
N ASP A 357 13.24 -17.04 -19.65
CA ASP A 357 12.44 -18.01 -20.38
C ASP A 357 11.07 -18.27 -19.72
N ALA A 358 10.95 -17.99 -18.42
CA ALA A 358 9.80 -18.39 -17.61
C ALA A 358 8.45 -17.99 -18.22
N PHE A 359 8.26 -16.70 -18.57
CA PHE A 359 7.01 -16.22 -19.16
C PHE A 359 6.68 -16.85 -20.52
N TYR A 360 7.70 -17.15 -21.31
CA TYR A 360 7.55 -17.72 -22.64
C TYR A 360 7.07 -19.17 -22.56
N TYR A 361 7.76 -20.02 -21.79
CA TYR A 361 7.35 -21.42 -21.64
C TYR A 361 6.09 -21.60 -20.79
N MET A 362 5.80 -20.70 -19.83
CA MET A 362 4.49 -20.68 -19.18
C MET A 362 3.35 -20.42 -20.18
N ASN A 363 3.56 -19.47 -21.10
CA ASN A 363 2.58 -19.16 -22.14
C ASN A 363 2.42 -20.31 -23.14
N LEU A 364 3.53 -20.92 -23.57
CA LEU A 364 3.53 -22.08 -24.46
C LEU A 364 2.81 -23.28 -23.82
N LEU A 365 3.16 -23.63 -22.58
CA LEU A 365 2.51 -24.71 -21.85
C LEU A 365 1.00 -24.45 -21.69
N LYS A 366 0.61 -23.20 -21.42
CA LYS A 366 -0.81 -22.82 -21.31
C LYS A 366 -1.56 -23.07 -22.62
N LYS A 367 -0.96 -22.70 -23.75
CA LYS A 367 -1.53 -22.93 -25.09
C LYS A 367 -1.64 -24.41 -25.41
N GLU A 368 -0.64 -25.23 -25.04
CA GLU A 368 -0.65 -26.66 -25.34
C GLU A 368 -1.61 -27.49 -24.48
N LYS A 369 -1.87 -27.05 -23.23
CA LYS A 369 -2.64 -27.85 -22.26
C LYS A 369 -4.06 -27.37 -22.01
N TYR A 370 -4.35 -26.10 -22.25
CA TYR A 370 -5.60 -25.47 -21.79
C TYR A 370 -6.24 -24.52 -22.81
N SER A 371 -5.69 -24.43 -24.02
CA SER A 371 -6.30 -23.76 -25.18
C SER A 371 -6.60 -24.83 -26.22
#